data_AF-A0A4U4E3H1-F1
#
_entry.id   AF-A0A4U4E3H1-F1
#
_cell.length_a   1.000
_cell.length_b   1.000
_cell.length_c   1.000
_cell.angle_alpha   90.00
_cell.angle_beta   90.00
_cell.angle_gamma   90.00
#
_symmetry.space_group_name_H-M   'P 1'
#
loop_
_entity.id
_entity.type
_entity.pdbx_description
1 polymer ?
#
loop_
_entity_poly.entity_id
_entity_poly.type
_entity_poly.pdbx_seq_one_letter_code
_entity_poly.pdbx_strand_id
1 'polypeptide(L)'
;MARKRDPRRDEAKKIWLESNGEKQLKDIADELNVSDSQIRKWKSIDKWSAELKGNVTNAKGNVTNQGGAPIGNQNAIGNKGNSRASPPVG
;
A
#
# COMPACT_ATOMS: atom_id res chain seq x y z
N MET A 1 5.37 -8.28 22.21
CA MET A 1 6.35 -9.17 21.56
C MET A 1 5.95 -9.39 20.12
N ALA A 2 6.85 -9.18 19.15
CA ALA A 2 6.59 -9.54 17.76
C ALA A 2 6.37 -11.06 17.68
N ARG A 3 5.22 -11.50 17.18
CA ARG A 3 4.96 -12.93 16.99
C ARG A 3 5.99 -13.46 15.98
N LYS A 4 6.60 -14.61 16.29
CA LYS A 4 7.51 -15.32 15.38
C LYS A 4 6.76 -15.54 14.06
N ARG A 5 7.37 -15.17 12.93
CA ARG A 5 6.79 -15.45 11.61
C ARG A 5 6.62 -16.96 11.47
N ASP A 6 5.46 -17.37 10.95
CA ASP A 6 5.22 -18.77 10.61
C ASP A 6 6.13 -19.13 9.43
N PRO A 7 6.97 -20.17 9.52
CA PRO A 7 7.91 -20.55 8.44
C PRO A 7 7.19 -20.83 7.10
N ARG A 8 5.96 -21.34 7.15
CA ARG A 8 5.13 -21.63 5.98
C ARG A 8 4.79 -20.38 5.15
N ARG A 9 4.84 -19.20 5.78
CA ARG A 9 4.61 -17.92 5.10
C ARG A 9 5.72 -17.60 4.11
N ASP A 10 6.95 -17.84 4.52
CA ASP A 10 8.12 -17.54 3.70
C ASP A 10 8.26 -18.58 2.58
N GLU A 11 7.93 -19.84 2.85
CA GLU A 11 7.83 -20.91 1.84
C GLU A 11 6.77 -20.58 0.77
N ALA A 12 5.55 -20.22 1.19
CA ALA A 12 4.46 -19.84 0.27
C ALA A 12 4.86 -18.66 -0.63
N LYS A 13 5.53 -17.66 -0.02
CA LYS A 13 6.02 -16.48 -0.72
C LYS A 13 7.06 -16.84 -1.77
N LYS A 14 8.01 -17.71 -1.42
CA LYS A 14 9.06 -18.18 -2.32
C LYS A 14 8.49 -18.88 -3.54
N ILE A 15 7.58 -19.84 -3.34
CA ILE A 15 6.92 -20.58 -4.44
C ILE A 15 6.17 -19.62 -5.38
N TRP A 16 5.45 -18.65 -4.82
CA TRP A 16 4.70 -17.68 -5.61
C TRP A 16 5.60 -16.73 -6.41
N LEU A 17 6.71 -16.28 -5.82
CA LEU A 17 7.72 -15.44 -6.49
C LEU A 17 8.50 -16.20 -7.57
N GLU A 18 8.88 -17.45 -7.31
CA GLU A 18 9.53 -18.34 -8.31
C GLU A 18 8.62 -18.55 -9.53
N SER A 19 7.31 -18.58 -9.30
CA SER A 19 6.31 -18.70 -10.36
C SER A 19 5.96 -17.36 -11.02
N ASN A 20 6.66 -16.27 -10.70
CA ASN A 20 6.40 -14.92 -11.21
C ASN A 20 4.94 -14.44 -11.04
N GLY A 21 4.23 -14.99 -10.04
CA GLY A 21 2.80 -14.73 -9.83
C GLY A 21 1.83 -15.52 -10.72
N GLU A 22 2.30 -16.46 -11.54
CA GLU A 22 1.47 -17.33 -12.39
C GLU A 22 0.83 -18.48 -11.61
N LYS A 23 1.51 -18.98 -10.58
CA LYS A 23 1.01 -20.12 -9.76
C LYS A 23 -0.19 -19.70 -8.92
N GLN A 24 -1.21 -20.54 -8.90
CA GLN A 24 -2.45 -20.26 -8.17
C GLN A 24 -2.21 -20.37 -6.67
N LEU A 25 -2.80 -19.44 -5.90
CA LEU A 25 -2.68 -19.45 -4.44
C LEU A 25 -3.31 -20.69 -3.80
N LYS A 26 -4.30 -21.30 -4.47
CA LYS A 26 -4.94 -22.54 -4.04
C LYS A 26 -3.96 -23.71 -4.07
N ASP A 27 -3.22 -23.88 -5.16
CA ASP A 27 -2.24 -24.96 -5.29
C ASP A 27 -1.13 -24.85 -4.23
N ILE A 28 -0.67 -23.62 -3.95
CA ILE A 28 0.32 -23.36 -2.89
C ILE A 28 -0.27 -23.66 -1.50
N ALA A 29 -1.57 -23.39 -1.33
CA ALA A 29 -2.26 -23.65 -0.07
C ALA A 29 -2.41 -25.15 0.19
N ASP A 30 -2.75 -25.92 -0.84
CA ASP A 30 -2.83 -27.37 -0.80
C ASP A 30 -1.45 -28.00 -0.54
N GLU A 31 -0.39 -27.51 -1.20
CA GLU A 31 0.99 -27.96 -1.03
C GLU A 31 1.53 -27.73 0.40
N LEU A 32 1.15 -26.62 1.03
CA LEU A 32 1.57 -26.24 2.39
C LEU A 32 0.55 -26.62 3.47
N ASN A 33 -0.53 -27.31 3.10
CA ASN A 33 -1.65 -27.71 3.96
C ASN A 33 -2.17 -26.56 4.84
N VAL A 34 -2.31 -25.38 4.23
CA VAL A 34 -2.86 -24.16 4.84
C VAL A 34 -4.10 -23.71 4.07
N SER A 35 -4.91 -22.85 4.66
CA SER A 35 -6.08 -22.33 3.96
C SER A 35 -5.69 -21.29 2.91
N ASP A 36 -6.37 -21.30 1.75
CA ASP A 36 -6.21 -20.28 0.71
C ASP A 36 -6.44 -18.85 1.27
N SER A 37 -7.38 -18.69 2.21
CA SER A 37 -7.60 -17.42 2.92
C SER A 37 -6.35 -16.93 3.67
N GLN A 38 -5.56 -17.83 4.24
CA GLN A 38 -4.33 -17.51 4.94
C GLN A 38 -3.23 -17.07 3.97
N ILE A 39 -3.07 -17.77 2.84
CA ILE A 39 -2.13 -17.36 1.79
C ILE A 39 -2.51 -15.99 1.20
N ARG A 40 -3.80 -15.75 0.91
CA ARG A 40 -4.28 -14.43 0.46
C ARG A 40 -3.96 -13.33 1.47
N LYS A 41 -4.16 -13.59 2.76
CA LYS A 41 -3.84 -12.65 3.84
C LYS A 41 -2.34 -12.36 3.88
N TRP A 42 -1.48 -13.37 3.77
CA TRP A 42 -0.02 -13.18 3.70
C TRP A 42 0.42 -12.38 2.47
N LYS A 43 -0.11 -12.73 1.29
CA LYS A 43 0.13 -11.99 0.04
C LYS A 43 -0.22 -10.51 0.14
N SER A 44 -1.32 -10.19 0.84
CA SER A 44 -1.73 -8.81 1.09
C SER A 44 -0.82 -8.10 2.09
N ILE A 45 -0.52 -8.73 3.23
CA ILE A 45 0.31 -8.12 4.29
C ILE A 45 1.73 -7.85 3.81
N ASP A 46 2.37 -8.82 3.16
CA ASP A 46 3.73 -8.67 2.62
C ASP A 46 3.74 -8.01 1.24
N LYS A 47 2.56 -7.69 0.69
CA LYS A 47 2.41 -7.07 -0.63
C LYS A 47 3.24 -7.79 -1.69
N TRP A 48 3.12 -9.11 -1.82
CA TRP A 48 3.96 -9.88 -2.76
C TRP A 48 3.85 -9.35 -4.20
N SER A 49 2.68 -8.87 -4.60
CA SER A 49 2.47 -8.19 -5.89
C SER A 49 3.32 -6.92 -6.08
N ALA A 50 3.66 -6.23 -5.00
CA ALA A 50 4.57 -5.09 -5.03
C ALA A 50 6.04 -5.51 -5.15
N GLU A 51 6.42 -6.73 -4.75
CA GLU A 51 7.77 -7.26 -5.02
C GLU A 51 7.96 -7.63 -6.48
N LEU A 52 6.96 -8.26 -7.11
CA LEU A 52 6.96 -8.49 -8.56
C LEU A 52 6.96 -7.19 -9.37
N LYS A 53 6.16 -6.21 -8.93
CA LYS A 53 6.06 -4.89 -9.57
C LYS A 53 7.17 -3.93 -9.11
N GLY A 54 8.00 -4.35 -8.16
CA GLY A 54 8.99 -3.53 -7.45
C GLY A 54 10.15 -3.06 -8.33
N ASN A 55 10.33 -3.64 -9.52
CA ASN A 55 11.28 -3.12 -10.49
C ASN A 55 10.68 -2.00 -11.37
N VAL A 56 9.36 -1.79 -11.36
CA VAL A 56 8.69 -0.80 -12.20
C VAL A 56 7.56 -0.15 -11.42
N THR A 57 7.90 0.85 -10.59
CA THR A 57 7.36 2.21 -10.70
C THR A 57 7.62 3.01 -9.42
N ASN A 58 8.18 4.20 -9.65
CA ASN A 58 7.80 5.46 -9.02
C ASN A 58 7.28 5.35 -7.60
N ALA A 59 8.10 5.83 -6.66
CA ALA A 59 7.67 6.24 -5.33
C ALA A 59 6.46 7.18 -5.45
N LYS A 60 5.23 6.62 -5.45
CA LYS A 60 4.04 7.39 -5.13
C LYS A 60 4.11 7.67 -3.65
N GLY A 61 4.83 8.74 -3.35
CA GLY A 61 4.92 9.35 -2.03
C GLY A 61 3.50 9.58 -1.53
N ASN A 62 3.15 8.86 -0.48
CA ASN A 62 2.08 9.25 0.42
C ASN A 62 2.60 10.41 1.26
N VAL A 63 2.54 11.67 0.78
CA VAL A 63 2.84 12.84 1.64
C VAL A 63 2.00 14.06 1.19
N THR A 64 0.96 14.31 1.98
CA THR A 64 0.24 15.57 2.21
C THR A 64 -0.33 16.33 1.01
N ASN A 65 -1.62 16.11 0.72
CA ASN A 65 -2.47 17.24 0.33
C ASN A 65 -2.45 18.22 1.51
N GLN A 66 -1.61 19.25 1.46
CA GLN A 66 -1.71 20.37 2.40
C GLN A 66 -3.12 20.95 2.22
N GLY A 67 -3.95 20.81 3.26
CA GLY A 67 -5.31 21.33 3.28
C GLY A 67 -5.26 22.84 3.12
N GLY A 68 -5.49 23.30 1.89
CA GLY A 68 -5.50 24.70 1.52
C GLY A 68 -6.38 24.87 0.30
N ALA A 69 -6.96 26.07 0.17
CA ALA A 69 -7.62 26.45 -1.06
C ALA A 69 -6.65 26.34 -2.25
N PRO A 70 -7.11 25.93 -3.44
CA PRO A 70 -6.30 25.93 -4.65
C PRO A 70 -5.65 27.30 -4.89
N ILE A 71 -4.41 27.31 -5.40
CA ILE A 71 -3.73 28.54 -5.84
C ILE A 71 -4.64 29.26 -6.85
N GLY A 72 -4.97 30.52 -6.58
CA GLY A 72 -5.87 31.33 -7.40
C GLY A 72 -7.35 31.29 -6.98
N ASN A 73 -7.70 30.71 -5.82
CA ASN A 73 -9.07 30.75 -5.31
C ASN A 73 -9.52 32.18 -4.98
N GLN A 74 -10.48 32.70 -5.76
CA GLN A 74 -11.04 34.04 -5.61
C GLN A 74 -12.17 34.13 -4.56
N ASN A 75 -12.60 33.00 -3.97
CA ASN A 75 -13.74 32.94 -3.04
C ASN A 75 -13.48 33.65 -1.68
N ALA A 76 -12.23 34.02 -1.38
CA ALA A 76 -11.88 34.82 -0.20
C ALA A 76 -11.80 36.34 -0.50
N ILE A 77 -11.91 36.75 -1.76
CA ILE A 77 -11.81 38.17 -2.15
C ILE A 77 -13.07 38.89 -1.67
N GLY A 78 -12.90 39.77 -0.67
CA GLY A 78 -13.99 40.58 -0.10
C GLY A 78 -14.64 40.03 1.18
N ASN A 79 -14.25 38.84 1.64
CA ASN A 79 -14.76 38.28 2.90
C ASN A 79 -13.79 38.59 4.05
N LYS A 80 -14.31 39.07 5.19
CA LYS A 80 -13.49 39.30 6.40
C LYS A 80 -13.19 37.93 7.02
N GLY A 81 -12.16 37.26 6.49
CA GLY A 81 -11.75 35.92 6.89
C GLY A 81 -11.49 35.81 8.40
N ASN A 82 -11.47 34.57 8.89
CA ASN A 82 -11.11 34.25 10.27
C ASN A 82 -9.72 34.86 10.59
N SER A 83 -9.62 35.65 11.67
CA SER A 83 -8.38 36.29 12.13
C SER A 83 -7.26 35.31 12.51
N ARG A 84 -7.56 34.02 12.58
CA ARG A 84 -6.59 32.93 12.80
C ARG A 84 -6.13 32.21 11.53
N ALA A 85 -6.65 32.56 10.36
CA ALA A 85 -6.24 31.93 9.11
C ALA A 85 -4.96 32.60 8.58
N SER A 86 -3.93 31.80 8.32
CA SER A 86 -2.71 32.28 7.67
C SER A 86 -3.03 32.78 6.26
N PRO A 87 -2.50 33.94 5.84
CA PRO A 87 -2.71 34.45 4.49
C PRO A 87 -2.11 33.49 3.45
N PRO A 88 -2.70 33.42 2.23
CA PRO A 88 -2.12 32.63 1.16
C PRO A 88 -0.75 33.18 0.79
N VAL A 89 0.24 32.28 0.66
CA VAL A 89 1.58 32.64 0.19
C VAL A 89 1.49 32.83 -1.32
N GLY A 90 1.82 34.04 -1.79
CA GLY A 90 1.90 34.39 -3.21
C GLY A 90 3.14 33.84 -3.89
#